data_AF-A0A8S3RYP6-F1
#
_entry.id   AF-A0A8S3RYP6-F1
#
_cell.length_a   1.000
_cell.length_b   1.000
_cell.length_c   1.000
_cell.angle_alpha   90.00
_cell.angle_beta   90.00
_cell.angle_gamma   90.00
#
_symmetry.space_group_name_H-M   'P 1'
#
loop_
_entity.id
_entity.type
_entity.pdbx_description
1 polymer ?
#
loop_
_entity_poly.entity_id
_entity_poly.type
_entity_poly.pdbx_seq_one_letter_code
_entity_poly.pdbx_strand_id
1 'polypeptide(L)'
;MRENLIFTGIPMHDKFEESETTEKVLEKFMTEQLKLCRIAEYDRAHRFGKEYVERYPDGSVKFMTKPIVCRFRNFKEREFVRKAARELRDTHFGISEQFPKEVNDKRKELWPHFQEARRQRKKAFFKRDRLFIDGVEYCPSKKDEEKRDDDVPRRQYNKQGARPKKLNDPGRRQRRSSPH
;
A
#
# COMPACT_ATOMS: atom_id res chain seq x y z
N MET A 1 14.35 9.81 -2.06
CA MET A 1 14.16 10.69 -3.23
C MET A 1 13.59 12.00 -2.71
N ARG A 2 14.32 13.12 -2.86
CA ARG A 2 14.03 14.34 -2.08
C ARG A 2 12.77 15.07 -2.58
N GLU A 3 12.42 14.92 -3.85
CA GLU A 3 11.35 15.65 -4.52
C GLU A 3 10.04 14.84 -4.61
N ASN A 4 9.99 13.64 -4.04
CA ASN A 4 8.87 12.72 -4.24
C ASN A 4 7.96 12.65 -3.02
N LEU A 5 6.64 12.68 -3.25
CA LEU A 5 5.61 12.33 -2.26
C LEU A 5 4.81 11.12 -2.71
N ILE A 6 4.34 10.38 -1.72
CA ILE A 6 3.39 9.28 -1.87
C ILE A 6 2.05 9.73 -1.28
N PHE A 7 1.00 9.62 -2.09
CA PHE A 7 -0.39 9.88 -1.73
C PHE A 7 -1.12 8.55 -1.56
N THR A 8 -1.79 8.37 -0.42
CA THR A 8 -2.51 7.14 -0.06
C THR A 8 -3.99 7.42 0.19
N GLY A 9 -4.83 6.41 0.00
CA GLY A 9 -6.28 6.51 0.25
C GLY A 9 -7.09 7.08 -0.91
N ILE A 10 -6.44 7.56 -1.99
CA ILE A 10 -7.14 8.08 -3.17
C ILE A 10 -7.70 6.90 -3.98
N PRO A 11 -9.04 6.76 -4.11
CA PRO A 11 -9.67 5.65 -4.80
C PRO A 11 -9.26 5.61 -6.27
N MET A 12 -9.32 4.41 -6.86
CA MET A 12 -9.28 4.28 -8.30
C MET A 12 -10.70 4.52 -8.82
N HIS A 13 -10.85 5.25 -9.93
CA HIS A 13 -12.14 5.34 -10.59
C HIS A 13 -12.58 3.95 -11.03
N ASP A 14 -13.89 3.72 -10.98
CA ASP A 14 -14.48 2.54 -11.57
C ASP A 14 -14.18 2.55 -13.07
N LYS A 15 -13.91 1.37 -13.65
CA LYS A 15 -13.45 1.20 -15.03
C LYS A 15 -14.42 1.74 -16.11
N PHE A 16 -15.56 2.28 -15.70
CA PHE A 16 -16.68 2.71 -16.54
C PHE A 16 -16.78 4.22 -16.74
N GLU A 17 -16.08 5.04 -15.94
CA GLU A 17 -15.99 6.50 -16.18
C GLU A 17 -14.79 6.83 -17.08
N GLU A 18 -15.02 7.69 -18.09
CA GLU A 18 -14.02 8.09 -19.08
C GLU A 18 -12.73 8.62 -18.43
N SER A 19 -11.69 7.80 -18.54
CA SER A 19 -10.25 8.06 -18.36
C SER A 19 -9.83 9.39 -17.69
N GLU A 20 -10.17 9.60 -16.41
CA GLU A 20 -9.41 10.56 -15.62
C GLU A 20 -7.97 10.05 -15.47
N THR A 21 -7.00 10.83 -15.97
CA THR A 21 -5.59 10.48 -15.83
C THR A 21 -5.15 10.63 -14.37
N THR A 22 -4.06 9.96 -13.97
CA THR A 22 -3.58 10.04 -12.58
C THR A 22 -3.23 11.47 -12.19
N GLU A 23 -2.75 12.27 -13.14
CA GLU A 23 -2.48 13.69 -13.03
C GLU A 23 -3.74 14.48 -12.64
N LYS A 24 -4.84 14.34 -13.39
CA LYS A 24 -6.10 15.05 -13.11
C LYS A 24 -6.67 14.71 -11.74
N VAL A 25 -6.66 13.43 -11.39
CA VAL A 25 -7.08 12.97 -10.05
C VAL A 25 -6.24 13.62 -8.96
N LEU A 26 -4.92 13.73 -9.18
CA LEU A 26 -4.02 14.34 -8.22
C LEU A 26 -4.23 15.87 -8.12
N GLU A 27 -4.46 16.56 -9.22
CA GLU A 27 -4.74 18.00 -9.25
C GLU A 27 -6.05 18.34 -8.55
N LYS A 28 -7.10 17.55 -8.82
CA LYS A 28 -8.37 17.63 -8.09
C LYS A 28 -8.17 17.41 -6.59
N PHE A 29 -7.40 16.38 -6.22
CA PHE A 29 -7.05 16.12 -4.84
C PHE A 29 -6.30 17.30 -4.18
N MET A 30 -5.34 17.90 -4.87
CA MET A 30 -4.59 19.06 -4.37
C MET A 30 -5.50 20.29 -4.16
N THR A 31 -6.49 20.48 -5.02
CA THR A 31 -7.39 21.63 -4.95
C THR A 31 -8.47 21.42 -3.88
N GLU A 32 -9.13 20.27 -3.88
CA GLU A 32 -10.29 19.99 -3.02
C GLU A 32 -9.89 19.54 -1.61
N GLN A 33 -8.95 18.61 -1.50
CA GLN A 33 -8.60 17.98 -0.22
C GLN A 33 -7.48 18.74 0.50
N LEU A 34 -6.52 19.30 -0.23
CA LEU A 34 -5.43 20.09 0.34
C LEU A 34 -5.69 21.59 0.34
N LYS A 35 -6.79 22.04 -0.27
CA LYS A 35 -7.20 23.46 -0.34
C LYS A 35 -6.09 24.38 -0.84
N LEU A 36 -5.27 23.89 -1.77
CA LEU A 36 -4.18 24.68 -2.33
C LEU A 36 -4.75 25.75 -3.27
N CYS A 37 -4.28 26.99 -3.13
CA CYS A 37 -4.66 28.10 -4.00
C CYS A 37 -4.10 28.00 -5.43
N ARG A 38 -3.18 27.05 -5.66
CA ARG A 38 -2.61 26.72 -6.96
C ARG A 38 -2.16 25.26 -6.98
N ILE A 39 -2.09 24.70 -8.18
CA ILE A 39 -1.47 23.40 -8.42
C ILE A 39 0.05 23.57 -8.31
N ALA A 40 0.71 22.63 -7.62
CA ALA A 40 2.17 22.60 -7.51
C ALA A 40 2.79 22.06 -8.80
N GLU A 41 3.97 22.54 -9.21
CA GLU A 41 4.62 22.03 -10.40
C GLU A 41 5.25 20.65 -10.15
N TYR A 42 4.92 19.68 -11.01
CA TYR A 42 5.44 18.31 -10.93
C TYR A 42 5.84 17.78 -12.31
N ASP A 43 6.80 16.85 -12.30
CA ASP A 43 7.33 16.23 -13.52
C ASP A 43 6.45 15.06 -13.96
N ARG A 44 6.00 14.23 -13.00
CA ARG A 44 5.24 13.00 -13.27
C ARG A 44 4.48 12.50 -12.05
N ALA A 45 3.31 11.91 -12.29
CA ALA A 45 2.52 11.21 -11.28
C ALA A 45 2.07 9.85 -11.83
N HIS A 46 2.20 8.80 -11.02
CA HIS A 46 1.67 7.47 -11.40
C HIS A 46 1.31 6.65 -10.17
N ARG A 47 0.39 5.70 -10.36
CA ARG A 47 0.05 4.72 -9.33
C ARG A 47 1.05 3.57 -9.33
N PHE A 48 1.42 3.09 -8.14
CA PHE A 48 2.33 1.96 -7.99
C PHE A 48 1.78 0.90 -7.01
N GLY A 49 2.44 -0.26 -6.95
CA GLY A 49 2.02 -1.41 -6.15
C GLY A 49 1.24 -2.45 -6.96
N LYS A 50 1.01 -3.60 -6.33
CA LYS A 50 0.23 -4.71 -6.92
C LYS A 50 -1.26 -4.40 -6.82
N GLU A 51 -1.99 -4.66 -7.90
CA GLU A 51 -3.44 -4.73 -7.82
C GLU A 51 -3.81 -5.98 -7.03
N TYR A 52 -4.58 -5.79 -5.96
CA TYR A 52 -5.16 -6.87 -5.20
C TYR A 52 -6.58 -6.48 -4.83
N VAL A 53 -7.44 -7.48 -4.86
CA VAL A 53 -8.86 -7.37 -4.62
C VAL A 53 -9.14 -8.14 -3.34
N GLU A 54 -9.57 -7.45 -2.30
CA GLU A 54 -10.00 -8.10 -1.07
C GLU A 54 -11.45 -8.54 -1.26
N ARG A 55 -11.70 -9.85 -1.12
CA ARG A 55 -13.05 -10.42 -1.14
C ARG A 55 -13.47 -10.70 0.29
N TYR A 56 -14.58 -10.10 0.69
CA TYR A 56 -15.15 -10.32 2.01
C TYR A 56 -16.05 -11.57 2.02
N PRO A 57 -16.29 -12.17 3.20
CA PRO A 57 -17.13 -13.36 3.34
C PRO A 57 -18.57 -13.18 2.85
N ASP A 58 -19.07 -11.94 2.86
CA ASP A 58 -20.39 -11.55 2.36
C ASP A 58 -20.46 -11.44 0.82
N GLY A 59 -19.36 -11.75 0.13
CA GLY A 59 -19.25 -11.66 -1.33
C GLY A 59 -18.93 -10.26 -1.84
N SER A 60 -18.84 -9.25 -0.97
CA SER A 60 -18.44 -7.90 -1.37
C SER A 60 -16.96 -7.85 -1.74
N VAL A 61 -16.64 -6.94 -2.67
CA VAL A 61 -15.31 -6.82 -3.25
C VAL A 61 -14.77 -5.42 -2.98
N LYS A 62 -13.64 -5.34 -2.29
CA LYS A 62 -12.91 -4.08 -2.10
C LYS A 62 -11.70 -4.00 -3.01
N PHE A 63 -11.76 -3.05 -3.92
CA PHE A 63 -10.61 -2.65 -4.71
C PHE A 63 -9.65 -1.85 -3.84
N MET A 64 -8.41 -2.30 -3.74
CA MET A 64 -7.42 -1.60 -2.93
C MET A 64 -6.95 -0.35 -3.66
N THR A 65 -7.00 0.79 -2.96
CA THR A 65 -6.53 2.07 -3.48
C THR A 65 -5.02 2.01 -3.69
N LYS A 66 -4.56 2.00 -4.94
CA LYS A 66 -3.13 2.04 -5.26
C LYS A 66 -2.56 3.43 -4.94
N PRO A 67 -1.49 3.54 -4.12
CA PRO A 67 -0.87 4.82 -3.84
C PRO A 67 -0.37 5.50 -5.12
N ILE A 68 -0.43 6.83 -5.15
CA ILE A 68 0.16 7.65 -6.21
C ILE A 68 1.53 8.13 -5.75
N VAL A 69 2.56 7.94 -6.55
CA VAL A 69 3.84 8.63 -6.38
C VAL A 69 3.89 9.81 -7.33
N CYS A 70 4.16 10.99 -6.79
CA CYS A 70 4.36 12.21 -7.55
C CYS A 70 5.80 12.71 -7.35
N ARG A 71 6.49 13.00 -8.44
CA ARG A 71 7.78 13.68 -8.44
C ARG A 71 7.56 15.15 -8.74
N PHE A 72 7.81 16.01 -7.78
CA PHE A 72 7.70 17.46 -7.95
C PHE A 72 8.92 18.02 -8.68
N ARG A 73 8.74 19.17 -9.35
CA ARG A 73 9.80 19.80 -10.12
C ARG A 73 10.99 20.20 -9.24
N ASN A 74 10.72 20.60 -8.01
CA ASN A 74 11.76 20.93 -7.03
C ASN A 74 11.27 20.68 -5.59
N PHE A 75 12.21 20.76 -4.65
CA PHE A 75 11.93 20.57 -3.23
C PHE A 75 10.95 21.60 -2.64
N LYS A 76 10.91 22.83 -3.18
CA LYS A 76 10.00 23.88 -2.69
C LYS A 76 8.55 23.54 -3.03
N GLU A 77 8.28 23.11 -4.25
CA GLU A 77 6.96 22.64 -4.69
C GLU A 77 6.52 21.42 -3.88
N ARG A 78 7.42 20.45 -3.68
CA ARG A 78 7.17 19.31 -2.80
C ARG A 78 6.79 19.76 -1.38
N GLU A 79 7.56 20.67 -0.78
CA GLU A 79 7.32 21.13 0.59
C GLU A 79 6.04 21.96 0.73
N PHE A 80 5.69 22.72 -0.31
CA PHE A 80 4.43 23.43 -0.40
C PHE A 80 3.25 22.46 -0.23
N VAL A 81 3.24 21.36 -1.00
CA VAL A 81 2.21 20.32 -0.88
C VAL A 81 2.30 19.58 0.46
N ARG A 82 3.50 19.20 0.91
CA ARG A 82 3.68 18.44 2.17
C ARG A 82 3.13 19.21 3.38
N LYS A 83 3.33 20.53 3.44
CA LYS A 83 2.85 21.36 4.56
C LYS A 83 1.32 21.46 4.64
N ALA A 84 0.64 21.30 3.50
CA ALA A 84 -0.82 21.24 3.41
C ALA A 84 -1.41 19.90 3.84
N ALA A 85 -0.59 18.86 4.05
CA ALA A 85 -1.06 17.56 4.56
C ALA A 85 -1.79 17.66 5.92
N ARG A 86 -1.64 18.76 6.66
CA ARG A 86 -2.42 19.06 7.87
C ARG A 86 -3.93 19.11 7.62
N GLU A 87 -4.35 19.49 6.41
CA GLU A 87 -5.76 19.58 6.02
C GLU A 87 -6.41 18.19 5.93
N LEU A 88 -5.59 17.14 5.79
CA LEU A 88 -6.05 15.75 5.74
C LEU A 88 -6.27 15.13 7.12
N ARG A 89 -6.14 15.91 8.19
CA ARG A 89 -6.37 15.40 9.55
C ARG A 89 -7.80 14.87 9.66
N ASP A 90 -7.94 13.71 10.31
CA ASP A 90 -9.22 13.01 10.51
C ASP A 90 -9.87 12.51 9.21
N THR A 91 -9.12 12.48 8.10
CA THR A 91 -9.51 11.82 6.84
C THR A 91 -8.80 10.47 6.66
N HIS A 92 -9.25 9.69 5.69
CA HIS A 92 -8.60 8.44 5.29
C HIS A 92 -7.41 8.65 4.34
N PHE A 93 -7.16 9.89 3.92
CA PHE A 93 -6.08 10.23 3.00
C PHE A 93 -4.75 10.42 3.74
N GLY A 94 -3.65 10.17 3.04
CA GLY A 94 -2.31 10.34 3.61
C GLY A 94 -1.32 10.88 2.60
N ILE A 95 -0.36 11.67 3.08
CA ILE A 95 0.78 12.15 2.32
C ILE A 95 2.05 11.81 3.09
N SER A 96 3.00 11.18 2.42
CA SER A 96 4.29 10.80 3.01
C SER A 96 5.45 11.00 2.05
N GLU A 97 6.65 11.17 2.58
CA GLU A 97 7.88 11.26 1.77
C GLU A 97 8.27 9.88 1.22
N GLN A 98 8.78 9.85 0.00
CA GLN A 98 9.31 8.61 -0.56
C GLN A 98 10.73 8.32 -0.08
N PHE A 99 10.84 7.33 0.78
CA PHE A 99 12.13 6.83 1.25
C PHE A 99 12.69 5.72 0.34
N PRO A 100 14.03 5.58 0.30
CA PRO A 100 14.69 4.41 -0.31
C PRO A 100 14.20 3.10 0.30
N LYS A 101 14.41 1.99 -0.43
CA LYS A 101 13.94 0.66 -0.01
C LYS A 101 14.50 0.26 1.35
N GLU A 102 15.78 0.54 1.59
CA GLU A 102 16.51 0.21 2.81
C GLU A 102 15.87 0.85 4.06
N VAL A 103 15.38 2.09 3.91
CA VAL A 103 14.69 2.81 4.98
C VAL A 103 13.30 2.23 5.22
N ASN A 104 12.58 1.88 4.15
CA ASN A 104 11.24 1.28 4.27
C ASN A 104 11.31 -0.12 4.88
N ASP A 105 12.32 -0.92 4.54
CA ASP A 105 12.52 -2.26 5.10
C ASP A 105 12.79 -2.20 6.60
N LYS A 106 13.72 -1.33 7.04
CA LYS A 106 13.96 -1.08 8.47
C LYS A 106 12.70 -0.62 9.21
N ARG A 107 11.94 0.30 8.61
CA ARG A 107 10.65 0.74 9.20
C ARG A 107 9.66 -0.42 9.33
N LYS A 108 9.61 -1.32 8.36
CA LYS A 108 8.75 -2.49 8.38
C LYS A 108 9.13 -3.44 9.52
N GLU A 109 10.42 -3.64 9.76
CA GLU A 109 10.94 -4.42 10.88
C GLU A 109 10.59 -3.81 12.25
N LEU A 110 10.59 -2.48 12.34
CA LEU A 110 10.28 -1.72 13.56
C LEU A 110 8.77 -1.46 13.75
N TRP A 111 7.96 -1.70 12.73
CA TRP A 111 6.52 -1.41 12.74
C TRP A 111 5.76 -2.10 13.87
N PRO A 112 5.99 -3.39 14.18
CA PRO A 112 5.32 -4.05 15.30
C PRO A 112 5.61 -3.37 16.65
N HIS A 113 6.86 -2.96 16.88
CA HIS A 113 7.26 -2.26 18.10
C HIS A 113 6.63 -0.86 18.19
N PHE A 114 6.52 -0.16 17.06
CA PHE A 114 5.78 1.10 16.98
C PHE A 114 4.30 0.91 17.34
N GLN A 115 3.65 -0.11 16.79
CA GLN A 115 2.24 -0.41 17.09
C GLN A 115 2.05 -0.76 18.56
N GLU A 116 2.95 -1.58 19.13
CA GLU A 116 2.90 -1.96 20.54
C GLU A 116 3.08 -0.75 21.46
N ALA A 117 4.05 0.12 21.18
CA ALA A 117 4.25 1.35 21.94
C ALA A 117 3.02 2.27 21.88
N ARG A 118 2.39 2.41 20.71
CA ARG A 118 1.15 3.19 20.55
C ARG A 118 -0.02 2.55 21.30
N ARG A 119 -0.13 1.22 21.31
CA ARG A 119 -1.13 0.47 22.10
C ARG A 119 -0.95 0.72 23.60
N GLN A 120 0.29 0.81 24.06
CA GLN A 120 0.66 1.20 25.43
C GLN A 120 0.53 2.71 25.71
N ARG A 121 -0.08 3.49 24.80
CA ARG A 121 -0.23 4.96 24.90
C ARG A 121 1.09 5.74 25.04
N LYS A 122 2.22 5.14 24.63
CA LYS A 122 3.54 5.81 24.60
C LYS A 122 3.67 6.75 23.41
N LYS A 123 4.54 7.75 23.53
CA LYS A 123 4.87 8.66 22.44
C LYS A 123 5.87 8.00 21.48
N ALA A 124 5.35 7.28 20.49
CA ALA A 124 6.17 6.66 19.45
C ALA A 124 6.12 7.43 18.13
N PHE A 125 7.26 7.63 17.47
CA PHE A 125 7.35 8.22 16.13
C PHE A 125 8.61 7.75 15.38
N PHE A 126 8.56 7.79 14.04
CA PHE A 126 9.72 7.49 13.20
C PHE A 126 10.44 8.76 12.75
N LYS A 127 11.77 8.77 12.80
CA LYS A 127 12.63 9.76 12.15
C LYS A 127 13.53 9.05 11.16
N ARG A 128 13.29 9.25 9.86
CA ARG A 128 13.87 8.42 8.78
C ARG A 128 13.65 6.93 9.07
N ASP A 129 14.71 6.14 9.22
CA ASP A 129 14.72 4.70 9.48
C ASP A 129 14.72 4.32 10.96
N ARG A 130 14.70 5.30 11.87
CA ARG A 130 14.81 5.08 13.32
C ARG A 130 13.47 5.27 14.02
N LEU A 131 13.16 4.39 14.96
CA LEU A 131 11.98 4.48 15.83
C LEU A 131 12.38 5.16 17.15
N PHE A 132 11.60 6.13 17.59
CA PHE A 132 11.75 6.76 18.91
C PHE A 132 10.51 6.46 19.74
N ILE A 133 10.69 6.03 20.99
CA ILE A 133 9.62 5.76 21.96
C ILE A 133 9.92 6.58 23.21
N ASP A 134 8.97 7.42 23.62
CA ASP A 134 9.10 8.36 24.75
C ASP A 134 10.36 9.23 24.70
N GLY A 135 10.78 9.58 23.48
CA GLY A 135 11.95 10.43 23.22
C GLY A 135 13.28 9.68 23.10
N VAL A 136 13.31 8.37 23.36
CA VAL A 136 14.52 7.55 23.28
C VAL A 136 14.53 6.74 21.99
N GLU A 137 15.67 6.68 21.31
CA GLU A 137 15.84 5.83 20.13
C GLU A 137 15.70 4.35 20.52
N TYR A 138 14.76 3.65 19.89
CA TYR A 138 14.57 2.22 20.08
C TYR A 138 15.58 1.46 19.21
N CYS A 139 16.56 0.85 19.87
CA CYS A 139 17.47 -0.10 19.25
C CYS A 139 16.95 -1.52 19.52
N PRO A 140 16.57 -2.29 18.50
CA PRO A 140 16.14 -3.67 18.70
C PRO A 140 17.28 -4.46 19.33
N SER A 141 17.07 -4.99 20.53
CA SER A 141 18.02 -5.89 21.17
C SER A 141 17.76 -7.33 20.68
N LYS A 142 18.77 -8.22 20.75
CA LYS A 142 18.60 -9.64 20.34
C LYS A 142 17.39 -10.33 20.99
N LYS A 143 16.99 -9.91 22.20
CA LYS A 143 15.82 -10.43 22.93
C LYS A 143 14.48 -10.04 22.30
N ASP A 144 14.43 -8.93 21.57
CA ASP A 144 13.23 -8.47 20.88
C ASP A 144 13.04 -9.18 19.53
N GLU A 145 14.11 -9.77 18.99
CA GLU A 145 14.06 -10.59 17.78
C GLU A 145 13.42 -11.96 18.07
N GLU A 146 13.75 -12.60 19.19
CA GLU A 146 13.17 -13.88 19.61
C GLU A 146 11.65 -13.78 19.83
N LYS A 147 11.17 -12.68 20.43
CA LYS A 147 9.71 -12.44 20.60
C LYS A 147 8.96 -12.25 19.28
N ARG A 148 9.63 -11.80 18.21
CA ARG A 148 8.98 -11.62 16.90
C ARG A 148 8.57 -12.95 16.28
N ASP A 149 9.38 -14.00 16.47
CA ASP A 149 9.10 -15.32 15.88
C ASP A 149 7.92 -16.03 16.56
N ASP A 150 7.72 -15.79 17.87
CA ASP A 150 6.60 -16.36 18.63
C ASP A 150 5.25 -15.68 18.32
N ASP A 151 5.24 -14.37 18.03
CA ASP A 151 4.03 -13.57 17.82
C ASP A 151 3.54 -13.51 16.35
N VAL A 152 4.26 -14.08 15.38
CA VAL A 152 3.73 -14.15 13.99
C VAL A 152 2.58 -15.15 13.95
N PRO A 153 1.33 -14.74 13.67
CA PRO A 153 0.26 -15.70 13.45
C PRO A 153 0.63 -16.48 12.20
N ARG A 154 0.95 -17.76 12.36
CA ARG A 154 1.18 -18.69 11.26
C ARG A 154 -0.10 -18.67 10.42
N ARG A 155 -0.11 -17.96 9.29
CA ARG A 155 -1.20 -18.01 8.31
C ARG A 155 -1.40 -19.50 7.99
N GLN A 156 -2.42 -20.10 8.59
CA GLN A 156 -2.77 -21.48 8.31
C GLN A 156 -3.21 -21.49 6.85
N TYR A 157 -2.33 -22.03 6.01
CA TYR A 157 -2.65 -22.33 4.64
C TYR A 157 -3.74 -23.40 4.68
N ASN A 158 -5.00 -22.98 4.57
CA ASN A 158 -6.11 -23.92 4.59
C ASN A 158 -6.03 -24.75 3.31
N LYS A 159 -5.56 -26.00 3.41
CA LYS A 159 -5.43 -26.98 2.30
C LYS A 159 -6.79 -27.51 1.84
N GLN A 160 -7.87 -26.76 1.99
CA GLN A 160 -9.21 -27.14 1.52
C GLN A 160 -9.50 -26.39 0.22
N GLY A 161 -8.87 -26.86 -0.85
CA GLY A 161 -8.98 -26.30 -2.18
C GLY A 161 -8.03 -26.99 -3.17
N ALA A 162 -7.71 -28.26 -2.92
CA ALA A 162 -7.03 -29.07 -3.91
C ALA A 162 -7.97 -29.23 -5.10
N ARG A 163 -7.62 -28.60 -6.23
CA ARG A 163 -8.20 -28.89 -7.54
C ARG A 163 -8.11 -30.42 -7.75
N PRO A 164 -9.22 -31.15 -7.97
CA PRO A 164 -9.12 -32.60 -8.17
C PRO A 164 -8.30 -32.86 -9.43
N LYS A 165 -7.32 -33.77 -9.31
CA LYS A 165 -6.57 -34.31 -10.45
C LYS A 165 -7.59 -34.91 -11.42
N LYS A 166 -7.55 -34.50 -12.69
CA LYS A 166 -8.35 -35.15 -13.74
C LYS A 166 -8.00 -36.64 -13.74
N LEU A 167 -8.94 -37.48 -13.33
CA LEU A 167 -8.82 -38.93 -13.51
C LEU A 167 -9.05 -39.26 -14.99
N ASN A 168 -8.22 -40.18 -15.47
CA ASN A 168 -8.30 -40.79 -16.79
C ASN A 168 -9.72 -41.34 -17.06
N ASP A 169 -10.25 -41.06 -18.24
CA ASP A 169 -11.47 -41.69 -18.76
C ASP A 169 -11.08 -42.81 -19.73
N PRO A 170 -11.27 -44.10 -19.38
CA PRO A 170 -11.03 -45.21 -20.28
C PRO A 170 -12.35 -45.62 -20.95
N GLY A 171 -12.49 -45.21 -22.22
CA GLY A 171 -13.03 -46.09 -23.25
C GLY A 171 -14.53 -46.04 -23.52
N ARG A 172 -14.87 -45.54 -24.71
CA ARG A 172 -15.85 -46.21 -25.57
C ARG A 172 -15.29 -46.35 -26.99
N ARG A 173 -14.74 -47.53 -27.25
CA ARG A 173 -14.38 -48.02 -28.60
C ARG A 173 -15.63 -48.39 -29.40
N GLN A 174 -15.42 -48.38 -30.71
CA GLN A 174 -15.96 -49.24 -31.78
C GLN A 174 -16.90 -48.53 -32.76
N ARG A 175 -16.81 -48.67 -34.08
CA ARG A 175 -15.92 -49.35 -35.06
C ARG A 175 -16.56 -49.06 -36.45
N ARG A 176 -15.84 -49.41 -37.53
CA ARG A 176 -16.27 -49.62 -38.94
C ARG A 176 -16.11 -48.38 -39.84
N SER A 177 -15.02 -48.26 -40.60
CA SER A 177 -14.61 -48.94 -41.86
C SER A 177 -15.02 -48.12 -43.11
N SER A 178 -14.01 -47.78 -43.93
CA SER A 178 -13.97 -47.03 -45.21
C SER A 178 -14.87 -47.62 -46.32
N PRO A 179 -14.80 -47.22 -47.61
CA PRO A 179 -14.29 -46.00 -48.28
C PRO A 179 -15.28 -45.44 -49.35
N HIS A 180 -14.98 -44.28 -49.97
CA HIS A 180 -14.84 -44.14 -51.43
C HIS A 180 -14.24 -42.78 -51.79
#